data_AF-A0A965PC10-F1
#
_entry.id   AF-A0A965PC10-F1
#
_cell.length_a   1.000
_cell.length_b   1.000
_cell.length_c   1.000
_cell.angle_alpha   90.00
_cell.angle_beta   90.00
_cell.angle_gamma   90.00
#
_symmetry.space_group_name_H-M   'P 1'
#
loop_
_entity.id
_entity.type
_entity.pdbx_description
1 polymer ?
#
loop_
_entity_poly.entity_id
_entity_poly.type
_entity_poly.pdbx_seq_one_letter_code
_entity_poly.pdbx_strand_id
1 'polypeptide(L)'
;MKTESNKMADYKNEIAVKLLDGTEARVKSKGDAVSIGDLMEVKQGDNFIQAPEGKYELEGGLCVYTDKDGFINEIETEQKDNSEPENNMGNNEMEELFSSVEKLMDVVYELKQEIETIKKFNSSLNEEFKKFSSQPQEESIINKNKPVLEKNATKQERLAFFSSRK
;
A
#
# COMPACT_ATOMS: atom_id res chain seq x y z
N MET A 1 24.52 -25.15 28.04
CA MET A 1 24.42 -23.88 27.29
C MET A 1 24.52 -24.26 25.82
N LYS A 2 23.39 -24.50 25.12
CA LYS A 2 22.78 -23.56 24.14
C LYS A 2 23.85 -22.95 23.21
N THR A 3 24.09 -23.60 22.07
CA THR A 3 23.73 -23.13 20.69
C THR A 3 24.59 -21.93 20.30
N GLU A 4 25.44 -21.95 19.26
CA GLU A 4 25.10 -22.11 17.84
C GLU A 4 26.36 -22.51 17.02
N SER A 5 26.51 -23.77 16.63
CA SER A 5 27.46 -24.17 15.56
C SER A 5 26.74 -24.42 14.24
N ASN A 6 25.72 -23.59 13.96
CA ASN A 6 24.86 -23.80 12.80
C ASN A 6 24.74 -22.53 11.97
N LYS A 7 25.76 -22.23 11.15
CA LYS A 7 25.63 -21.34 9.98
C LYS A 7 26.64 -21.61 8.85
N MET A 8 27.34 -22.75 8.82
CA MET A 8 28.11 -23.18 7.63
C MET A 8 27.24 -24.04 6.70
N ALA A 9 26.23 -23.41 6.10
CA ALA A 9 25.37 -24.04 5.09
C ALA A 9 25.37 -23.16 3.82
N ASP A 10 26.01 -23.69 2.79
CA ASP A 10 25.93 -23.41 1.35
C ASP A 10 25.89 -21.93 0.93
N TYR A 11 27.06 -21.34 0.71
CA TYR A 11 27.18 -20.18 -0.17
C TYR A 11 26.93 -20.65 -1.61
N LYS A 12 25.90 -20.09 -2.25
CA LYS A 12 25.50 -20.50 -3.61
C LYS A 12 26.30 -19.76 -4.68
N ASN A 13 26.73 -18.54 -4.38
CA ASN A 13 27.32 -17.63 -5.34
C ASN A 13 28.62 -17.03 -4.79
N GLU A 14 29.64 -16.95 -5.65
CA GLU A 14 30.86 -16.19 -5.41
C GLU A 14 30.81 -14.93 -6.27
N ILE A 15 30.65 -13.77 -5.63
CA ILE A 15 30.60 -12.47 -6.31
C ILE A 15 32.01 -11.90 -6.27
N ALA A 16 32.68 -11.82 -7.41
CA ALA A 16 33.95 -11.13 -7.52
C ALA A 16 33.71 -9.62 -7.44
N VAL A 17 34.38 -8.95 -6.50
CA VAL A 17 34.26 -7.51 -6.28
C VAL A 17 35.65 -6.90 -6.22
N LYS A 18 35.79 -5.65 -6.63
CA LYS A 18 37.06 -4.94 -6.52
C LYS A 18 36.88 -3.75 -5.59
N LEU A 19 37.86 -3.55 -4.72
CA LEU A 19 37.91 -2.43 -3.80
C LEU A 19 38.46 -1.20 -4.50
N LEU A 20 38.11 0.00 -4.00
CA LEU A 20 38.60 1.27 -4.54
C LEU A 20 40.12 1.43 -4.46
N ASP A 21 40.76 0.72 -3.54
CA ASP A 21 42.22 0.65 -3.43
C ASP A 21 42.87 -0.23 -4.53
N GLY A 22 42.06 -0.84 -5.41
CA GLY A 22 42.49 -1.73 -6.47
C GLY A 22 42.61 -3.20 -6.05
N THR A 23 42.37 -3.52 -4.77
CA THR A 23 42.48 -4.88 -4.24
C THR A 23 41.31 -5.73 -4.71
N GLU A 24 41.61 -6.92 -5.24
CA GLU A 24 40.60 -7.90 -5.60
C GLU A 24 39.98 -8.51 -4.33
N ALA A 25 38.66 -8.56 -4.27
CA ALA A 25 37.90 -9.16 -3.20
C ALA A 25 36.84 -10.12 -3.78
N ARG A 26 36.30 -10.99 -2.93
CA ARG A 26 35.15 -11.83 -3.27
C ARG A 26 34.21 -11.93 -2.11
N VAL A 27 32.91 -11.85 -2.39
CA VAL A 27 31.86 -12.03 -1.41
C VAL A 27 31.21 -13.39 -1.67
N LYS A 28 31.27 -14.27 -0.68
CA LYS A 28 30.55 -15.54 -0.68
C LYS A 28 29.15 -15.30 -0.16
N SER A 29 28.19 -15.27 -1.08
CA SER A 29 26.79 -14.97 -0.79
C SER A 29 25.89 -16.20 -0.88
N LYS A 30 24.82 -16.19 -0.08
CA LYS A 30 23.72 -17.16 -0.20
C LYS A 30 22.67 -16.75 -1.24
N GLY A 31 22.70 -15.50 -1.71
CA GLY A 31 21.79 -14.93 -2.70
C GLY A 31 22.52 -14.45 -3.96
N ASP A 32 21.79 -13.78 -4.85
CA ASP A 32 22.30 -13.25 -6.12
C ASP A 32 22.99 -11.89 -5.98
N ALA A 33 23.00 -11.31 -4.76
CA ALA A 33 23.56 -9.98 -4.48
C ALA A 33 24.22 -9.94 -3.09
N VAL A 34 25.15 -8.99 -2.93
CA VAL A 34 25.86 -8.71 -1.66
C VAL A 34 24.84 -8.36 -0.57
N SER A 35 24.83 -9.14 0.51
CA SER A 35 23.86 -9.03 1.59
C SER A 35 24.53 -9.04 2.97
N ILE A 36 23.83 -8.49 3.97
CA ILE A 36 24.25 -8.56 5.37
C ILE A 36 24.29 -10.03 5.80
N GLY A 37 25.41 -10.46 6.38
CA GLY A 37 25.69 -11.83 6.79
C GLY A 37 26.47 -12.67 5.76
N ASP A 38 26.84 -12.09 4.61
CA ASP A 38 27.73 -12.73 3.63
C ASP A 38 29.20 -12.63 4.07
N LEU A 39 30.03 -13.59 3.64
CA LEU A 39 31.46 -13.61 4.00
C LEU A 39 32.28 -12.87 2.94
N MET A 40 33.07 -11.88 3.36
CA MET A 40 33.97 -11.14 2.49
C MET A 40 35.40 -11.68 2.61
N GLU A 41 36.05 -11.90 1.47
CA GLU A 41 37.45 -12.30 1.40
C GLU A 41 38.23 -11.31 0.51
N VAL A 42 39.40 -10.88 0.97
CA VAL A 42 40.28 -9.93 0.28
C VAL A 42 41.54 -10.64 -0.18
N LYS A 43 42.04 -10.32 -1.38
CA LYS A 43 43.26 -10.89 -1.92
C LYS A 43 44.48 -10.32 -1.21
N GLN A 44 45.25 -11.19 -0.57
CA GLN A 44 46.53 -10.88 0.03
C GLN A 44 47.61 -11.77 -0.60
N GLY A 45 48.38 -11.21 -1.54
CA GLY A 45 49.32 -11.96 -2.36
C GLY A 45 48.60 -12.89 -3.35
N ASP A 46 48.90 -14.19 -3.31
CA ASP A 46 48.28 -15.21 -4.18
C ASP A 46 47.02 -15.85 -3.57
N ASN A 47 46.66 -15.51 -2.32
CA ASN A 47 45.56 -16.14 -1.59
C ASN A 47 44.45 -15.13 -1.24
N PHE A 48 43.21 -15.63 -1.16
CA PHE A 48 42.08 -14.89 -0.60
C PHE A 48 41.96 -15.21 0.89
N ILE A 49 42.07 -14.21 1.74
CA ILE A 49 41.90 -14.30 3.19
C ILE A 49 40.59 -13.63 3.60
N GLN A 50 40.02 -14.01 4.74
CA GLN A 50 38.86 -13.30 5.30
C GLN A 50 39.19 -11.83 5.50
N ALA A 51 38.27 -10.96 5.10
CA ALA A 51 38.43 -9.52 5.26
C ALA A 51 38.54 -9.19 6.76
N PRO A 52 39.60 -8.49 7.21
CA PRO A 52 39.66 -8.01 8.59
C PRO A 52 38.50 -7.04 8.89
N GLU A 53 38.15 -6.88 10.16
CA GLU A 53 37.11 -5.92 10.60
C GLU A 53 37.42 -4.51 10.09
N GLY A 54 36.47 -3.90 9.37
CA GLY A 54 36.66 -2.56 8.81
C GLY A 54 35.64 -2.14 7.75
N LYS A 55 35.80 -0.91 7.25
CA LYS A 55 35.04 -0.35 6.12
C LYS A 55 35.77 -0.67 4.82
N TYR A 56 35.04 -1.21 3.86
CA TYR A 56 35.52 -1.57 2.53
C TYR A 56 34.68 -0.88 1.46
N GLU A 57 35.31 -0.04 0.65
CA GLU A 57 34.65 0.68 -0.42
C GLU A 57 34.84 -0.09 -1.73
N LEU A 58 33.75 -0.55 -2.33
CA LEU A 58 33.74 -1.34 -3.57
C LEU A 58 33.65 -0.42 -4.79
N GLU A 59 34.15 -0.86 -5.94
CA GLU A 59 34.18 -0.14 -7.23
C GLU A 59 32.79 0.22 -7.84
N GLY A 60 31.70 0.07 -7.08
CA GLY A 60 30.33 0.45 -7.46
C GLY A 60 29.67 1.49 -6.56
N GLY A 61 30.45 2.18 -5.70
CA GLY A 61 29.90 3.15 -4.73
C GLY A 61 29.23 2.49 -3.51
N LEU A 62 29.40 1.18 -3.35
CA LEU A 62 28.92 0.42 -2.20
C LEU A 62 30.02 0.30 -1.15
N CYS A 63 29.76 0.78 0.05
CA CYS A 63 30.58 0.61 1.24
C CYS A 63 30.05 -0.56 2.07
N VAL A 64 30.93 -1.47 2.44
CA VAL A 64 30.60 -2.68 3.19
C VAL A 64 31.42 -2.67 4.47
N TYR A 65 30.76 -2.90 5.60
CA TYR A 65 31.42 -3.06 6.89
C TYR A 65 31.45 -4.53 7.24
N THR A 66 32.62 -5.02 7.62
CA THR A 66 32.80 -6.41 8.06
C THR A 66 33.08 -6.46 9.55
N ASP A 67 32.61 -7.52 10.19
CA ASP A 67 32.91 -7.85 11.59
C ASP A 67 34.27 -8.57 11.74
N LYS A 68 34.61 -8.94 12.98
CA LYS A 68 35.86 -9.63 13.34
C LYS A 68 36.05 -10.99 12.67
N ASP A 69 34.96 -11.61 12.24
CA ASP A 69 34.94 -12.92 11.60
C ASP A 69 34.87 -12.80 10.06
N GLY A 70 34.88 -11.57 9.53
CA GLY A 70 34.88 -11.26 8.09
C GLY A 70 33.49 -11.26 7.45
N PHE A 71 32.42 -11.25 8.24
CA PHE A 71 31.05 -11.18 7.74
C PHE A 71 30.57 -9.74 7.62
N ILE A 72 29.80 -9.48 6.58
CA ILE A 72 29.19 -8.17 6.35
C ILE A 72 28.14 -7.91 7.41
N ASN A 73 28.33 -6.89 8.25
CA ASN A 73 27.36 -6.49 9.27
C ASN A 73 26.51 -5.30 8.81
N GLU A 74 27.04 -4.44 7.95
CA GLU A 74 26.39 -3.23 7.47
C GLU A 74 26.82 -2.92 6.03
N ILE A 75 25.90 -2.37 5.25
CA ILE A 75 26.12 -1.96 3.87
C ILE A 75 25.61 -0.54 3.74
N GLU A 76 26.52 0.40 3.48
CA GLU A 76 26.22 1.79 3.17
C GLU A 76 26.43 2.01 1.67
N THR A 77 25.55 2.75 1.02
CA THR A 77 25.83 3.24 -0.33
C THR A 77 26.39 4.64 -0.17
N GLU A 78 27.64 4.86 -0.58
CA GLU A 78 28.10 6.23 -0.79
C GLU A 78 27.31 6.75 -1.99
N GLN A 79 26.26 7.51 -1.71
CA GLN A 79 25.75 8.50 -2.65
C GLN A 79 26.90 9.48 -2.91
N LYS A 80 27.82 9.13 -3.81
CA LYS A 80 28.58 10.14 -4.51
C LYS A 80 27.55 10.92 -5.31
N ASP A 81 27.32 12.16 -4.90
CA ASP A 81 26.89 13.28 -5.73
C ASP A 81 27.90 13.52 -6.89
N ASN A 82 28.25 12.48 -7.64
CA ASN A 82 28.90 12.58 -8.92
C ASN A 82 27.80 12.73 -9.96
N SER A 83 27.46 13.98 -10.18
CA SER A 83 27.31 14.59 -11.49
C SER A 83 28.06 13.86 -12.61
N GLU A 84 27.51 12.74 -13.08
CA GLU A 84 27.58 12.20 -14.45
C GLU A 84 26.80 10.88 -14.49
N PRO A 85 25.52 10.89 -14.88
CA PRO A 85 24.83 9.67 -15.24
C PRO A 85 25.32 9.25 -16.63
N GLU A 86 26.18 8.23 -16.71
CA GLU A 86 26.16 7.30 -17.86
C GLU A 86 24.95 6.35 -17.76
N ASN A 87 23.78 6.92 -17.51
CA ASN A 87 22.51 6.39 -17.93
C ASN A 87 21.86 7.49 -18.74
N ASN A 88 21.76 7.25 -20.04
CA ASN A 88 21.09 8.08 -21.02
C ASN A 88 19.56 7.98 -20.83
N MET A 89 19.09 8.16 -19.59
CA MET A 89 17.70 8.30 -19.18
C MET A 89 17.65 9.70 -18.57
N GLY A 90 17.45 10.69 -19.44
CA GLY A 90 17.72 12.09 -19.13
C GLY A 90 16.95 12.56 -17.89
N ASN A 91 17.54 13.46 -17.11
CA ASN A 91 16.91 14.11 -15.94
C ASN A 91 15.44 14.51 -16.17
N ASN A 92 15.08 14.87 -17.41
CA ASN A 92 13.71 15.19 -17.80
C ASN A 92 12.73 14.02 -17.59
N GLU A 93 13.12 12.78 -17.88
CA GLU A 93 12.26 11.61 -17.68
C GLU A 93 12.03 11.34 -16.19
N MET A 94 13.05 11.57 -15.36
CA MET A 94 12.92 11.41 -13.91
C MET A 94 12.05 12.51 -13.28
N GLU A 95 12.22 13.76 -13.71
CA GLU A 95 11.34 14.88 -13.32
C GLU A 95 9.90 14.68 -13.80
N GLU A 96 9.71 14.16 -15.02
CA GLU A 96 8.39 13.82 -15.55
C GLU A 96 7.72 12.71 -14.73
N LEU A 97 8.47 11.69 -14.32
CA LEU A 97 7.98 10.62 -13.44
C LEU A 97 7.56 11.16 -12.07
N PHE A 98 8.37 12.01 -11.43
CA PHE A 98 8.00 12.63 -10.15
C PHE A 98 6.75 13.51 -10.28
N SER A 99 6.67 14.33 -11.34
CA SER A 99 5.48 15.16 -11.59
C SER A 99 4.22 14.32 -11.86
N SER A 100 4.38 13.14 -12.46
CA SER A 100 3.29 12.21 -12.74
C SER A 100 2.81 11.53 -11.46
N VAL A 101 3.73 11.20 -10.54
CA VAL A 101 3.41 10.65 -9.22
C VAL A 101 2.68 11.67 -8.34
N GLU A 102 3.09 12.94 -8.37
CA GLU A 102 2.39 14.02 -7.66
C GLU A 102 0.95 14.18 -8.17
N LYS A 103 0.76 14.26 -9.49
CA LYS A 103 -0.58 14.31 -10.09
C LYS A 103 -1.42 13.08 -9.74
N LEU A 104 -0.82 11.90 -9.71
CA LEU A 104 -1.52 10.68 -9.30
C LEU A 104 -2.00 10.78 -7.85
N MET A 105 -1.19 11.32 -6.94
CA MET A 105 -1.60 11.51 -5.55
C MET A 105 -2.72 12.52 -5.39
N ASP A 106 -2.72 13.60 -6.17
CA ASP A 106 -3.82 14.56 -6.19
C ASP A 106 -5.13 13.89 -6.63
N VAL A 107 -5.09 13.11 -7.72
CA VAL A 107 -6.26 12.35 -8.21
C VAL A 107 -6.73 11.33 -7.16
N VAL A 108 -5.82 10.63 -6.50
CA VAL A 108 -6.17 9.68 -5.43
C VAL A 108 -6.84 10.40 -4.25
N TYR A 109 -6.37 11.60 -3.92
CA TYR A 109 -6.94 12.41 -2.85
C TYR A 109 -8.35 12.92 -3.21
N GLU A 110 -8.55 13.41 -4.43
CA GLU A 110 -9.86 13.82 -4.95
C GLU A 110 -10.85 12.64 -4.96
N LEU A 111 -10.43 11.48 -5.51
CA LEU A 111 -11.26 10.27 -5.51
C LEU A 111 -11.66 9.85 -4.09
N LYS A 112 -10.76 9.98 -3.12
CA LYS A 112 -11.08 9.69 -1.71
C LYS A 112 -12.16 10.63 -1.18
N GLN A 113 -12.07 11.92 -1.48
CA GLN A 113 -13.09 12.90 -1.08
C GLN A 113 -14.45 12.66 -1.75
N GLU A 114 -14.46 12.32 -3.04
CA GLU A 114 -15.70 11.97 -3.75
C GLU A 114 -16.34 10.71 -3.15
N ILE A 115 -15.55 9.68 -2.84
CA ILE A 115 -16.05 8.45 -2.19
C ILE A 115 -16.67 8.77 -0.82
N GLU A 116 -16.04 9.62 -0.01
CA GLU A 116 -16.62 10.04 1.27
C GLU A 116 -17.94 10.80 1.08
N THR A 117 -18.02 11.65 0.06
CA THR A 117 -19.23 12.41 -0.28
C THR A 117 -20.37 11.48 -0.71
N ILE A 118 -20.08 10.51 -1.58
CA ILE A 118 -21.04 9.49 -2.02
C ILE A 118 -21.51 8.64 -0.83
N LYS A 119 -20.60 8.23 0.06
CA LYS A 119 -20.97 7.47 1.27
C LYS A 119 -21.92 8.26 2.17
N LYS A 120 -21.66 9.55 2.38
CA LYS A 120 -22.56 10.43 3.16
C LYS A 120 -23.93 10.56 2.48
N PHE A 121 -23.95 10.79 1.17
CA PHE A 121 -25.20 10.91 0.41
C PHE A 121 -26.03 9.62 0.44
N ASN A 122 -25.39 8.46 0.24
CA ASN A 122 -26.05 7.16 0.36
C ASN A 122 -26.60 6.90 1.77
N SER A 123 -25.89 7.30 2.82
CA SER A 123 -26.39 7.21 4.18
C SER A 123 -27.66 8.05 4.37
N SER A 124 -27.65 9.30 3.88
CA SER A 124 -28.79 10.21 3.93
C SER A 124 -30.00 9.67 3.17
N LEU A 125 -29.80 9.18 1.95
CA LEU A 125 -30.86 8.57 1.14
C LEU A 125 -31.46 7.34 1.83
N ASN A 126 -30.63 6.51 2.47
CA ASN A 126 -31.12 5.34 3.17
C ASN A 126 -31.96 5.73 4.41
N GLU A 127 -31.57 6.79 5.12
CA GLU A 127 -32.37 7.35 6.21
C GLU A 127 -33.70 7.93 5.71
N GLU A 128 -33.69 8.69 4.61
CA GLU A 128 -34.90 9.23 3.98
C GLU A 128 -35.83 8.12 3.49
N PHE A 129 -35.27 7.10 2.85
CA PHE A 129 -36.03 5.93 2.41
C PHE A 129 -36.67 5.21 3.59
N LYS A 130 -35.94 5.01 4.69
CA LYS A 130 -36.49 4.44 5.92
C LYS A 130 -37.62 5.31 6.48
N LYS A 131 -37.45 6.63 6.54
CA LYS A 131 -38.49 7.57 6.98
C LYS A 131 -39.73 7.49 6.07
N PHE A 132 -39.54 7.47 4.76
CA PHE A 132 -40.63 7.34 3.80
C PHE A 132 -41.35 5.99 3.91
N SER A 133 -40.60 4.90 4.01
CA SER A 133 -41.16 3.54 4.14
C SER A 133 -41.89 3.29 5.46
N SER A 134 -41.54 4.05 6.50
CA SER A 134 -42.17 3.96 7.83
C SER A 134 -43.31 4.97 8.03
N GLN A 135 -43.54 5.87 7.08
CA GLN A 135 -44.72 6.72 7.10
C GLN A 135 -45.95 5.88 6.70
N PRO A 136 -47.01 5.85 7.53
CA PRO A 136 -48.26 5.21 7.13
C PRO A 136 -48.78 5.93 5.88
N GLN A 137 -49.19 5.16 4.86
CA GLN A 137 -49.87 5.72 3.70
C GLN A 137 -51.08 6.50 4.20
N GLU A 138 -51.07 7.82 4.06
CA GLU A 138 -52.26 8.62 4.30
C GLU A 138 -53.39 8.04 3.45
N GLU A 139 -54.51 7.68 4.08
CA GLU A 139 -55.67 7.20 3.35
C GLU A 139 -56.01 8.19 2.24
N SER A 140 -56.16 7.68 1.01
CA SER A 140 -56.49 8.53 -0.13
C SER A 140 -57.75 9.34 0.20
N ILE A 141 -57.76 10.61 -0.21
CA ILE A 141 -58.86 11.56 0.08
C ILE A 141 -60.22 11.00 -0.37
N ILE A 142 -60.21 10.07 -1.34
CA ILE A 142 -61.38 9.34 -1.85
C ILE A 142 -62.07 8.48 -0.77
N ASN A 143 -61.34 7.99 0.23
CA ASN A 143 -61.89 7.16 1.31
C ASN A 143 -62.34 7.97 2.53
N LYS A 144 -61.76 9.15 2.80
CA LYS A 144 -62.13 10.00 3.95
C LYS A 144 -63.58 10.53 3.88
N ASN A 145 -64.10 10.74 2.67
CA ASN A 145 -65.44 11.29 2.46
C ASN A 145 -66.48 10.26 2.00
N LYS A 146 -66.19 8.96 2.08
CA LYS A 146 -67.22 7.95 1.80
C LYS A 146 -68.21 7.92 2.96
N PRO A 147 -69.51 8.15 2.71
CA PRO A 147 -70.50 7.95 3.75
C PRO A 147 -70.47 6.46 4.13
N VAL A 148 -70.23 6.17 5.41
CA VAL A 148 -70.25 4.83 6.00
C VAL A 148 -71.55 4.67 6.77
N LEU A 149 -72.28 3.58 6.52
CA LEU A 149 -73.49 3.25 7.27
C LEU A 149 -73.08 2.55 8.57
N GLU A 150 -73.45 3.11 9.71
CA GLU A 150 -73.20 2.48 11.00
C GLU A 150 -74.02 1.19 11.17
N LYS A 151 -73.46 0.20 11.87
CA LYS A 151 -74.09 -1.13 12.07
C LYS A 151 -75.46 -1.05 12.76
N ASN A 152 -75.67 -0.01 13.57
CA ASN A 152 -76.91 0.23 14.32
C ASN A 152 -77.83 1.26 13.66
N ALA A 153 -77.57 1.64 12.40
CA ALA A 153 -78.36 2.66 11.72
C ALA A 153 -79.84 2.26 11.61
N THR A 154 -80.72 3.21 11.94
CA THR A 154 -82.17 3.04 11.91
C THR A 154 -82.66 2.85 10.47
N LYS A 155 -83.89 2.34 10.31
CA LYS A 155 -84.47 2.11 8.96
C LYS A 155 -84.53 3.41 8.13
N GLN A 156 -84.77 4.55 8.77
CA GLN A 156 -84.81 5.86 8.14
C GLN A 156 -83.42 6.33 7.69
N GLU A 157 -82.39 6.14 8.53
CA GLU A 157 -81.00 6.44 8.19
C GLU A 157 -80.48 5.59 7.01
N ARG A 158 -80.85 4.30 6.97
CA ARG A 158 -80.55 3.42 5.84
C ARG A 158 -81.16 3.92 4.55
N LEU A 159 -82.44 4.32 4.59
CA LEU A 159 -83.14 4.87 3.42
C LEU A 159 -82.48 6.15 2.90
N ALA A 160 -82.11 7.07 3.79
CA ALA A 160 -81.41 8.32 3.43
C ALA A 160 -80.00 8.08 2.85
N PHE A 161 -79.30 7.07 3.34
CA PHE A 161 -77.98 6.68 2.86
C PHE A 161 -78.00 6.13 1.42
N PHE A 162 -79.02 5.34 1.07
CA PHE A 162 -79.13 4.78 -0.29
C PHE A 162 -79.80 5.74 -1.27
N SER A 163 -80.65 6.66 -0.81
CA SER A 163 -81.29 7.65 -1.68
C SER A 163 -80.33 8.77 -2.13
N SER A 164 -79.27 9.03 -1.38
CA SER A 164 -78.26 10.06 -1.67
C SER A 164 -77.14 9.62 -2.63
N ARG A 165 -77.12 8.35 -3.08
CA ARG A 165 -76.11 7.78 -3.99
C ARG A 165 -76.52 7.77 -5.47
N LYS A 166 -77.23 8.79 -5.95
CA LYS A 166 -77.51 8.97 -7.39
C LYS A 166 -76.40 9.76 -8.08
#